data_AF-A0A6J0G744-F1
#
_entry.id   AF-A0A6J0G744-F1
#
_cell.length_a   1.000
_cell.length_b   1.000
_cell.length_c   1.000
_cell.angle_alpha   90.00
_cell.angle_beta   90.00
_cell.angle_gamma   90.00
#
_symmetry.space_group_name_H-M   'P 1'
#
loop_
_entity.id
_entity.type
_entity.pdbx_description
1 polymer ?
#
loop_
_entity_poly.entity_id
_entity_poly.type
_entity_poly.pdbx_seq_one_letter_code
_entity_poly.pdbx_strand_id
1 'polypeptide(L)'
;MQALPAQPESLCIVEMGGTEKQDELGERGSIGFLYLNIGLQNGVLLRTVLDPVTGDLSDTRTRYLGSRPVKLFRVRMQGQEA
;
A
#
# COMPACT_ATOMS: atom_id res chain seq x y z
N MET A 1 -9.06 9.13 13.48
CA MET A 1 -7.69 8.83 13.96
C MET A 1 -7.56 7.32 14.05
N GLN A 2 -6.76 6.69 13.18
CA GLN A 2 -6.56 5.24 13.19
C GLN A 2 -5.49 4.88 14.23
N ALA A 3 -5.84 4.08 15.23
CA ALA A 3 -4.90 3.62 16.23
C ALA A 3 -4.09 2.41 15.70
N LEU A 4 -2.77 2.45 15.89
CA LEU A 4 -1.88 1.33 15.59
C LEU A 4 -1.62 0.52 16.86
N PRO A 5 -1.58 -0.82 16.79
CA PRO A 5 -1.36 -1.67 17.96
C PRO A 5 0.09 -1.67 18.47
N ALA A 6 1.04 -1.18 17.68
CA ALA A 6 2.44 -1.01 18.06
C ALA A 6 3.06 0.15 17.27
N GLN A 7 4.30 0.53 17.62
CA GLN A 7 5.01 1.59 16.93
C GLN A 7 5.31 1.19 15.47
N PRO A 8 5.06 2.09 14.49
CA PRO A 8 5.43 1.86 13.10
C PRO A 8 6.95 1.91 12.94
N GLU A 9 7.50 0.90 12.27
CA GLU A 9 8.91 0.79 11.87
C GLU A 9 9.11 1.33 10.44
N SER A 10 8.17 1.06 9.53
CA SER A 10 8.28 1.52 8.13
C SER A 10 6.90 1.76 7.51
N LEU A 11 6.86 2.64 6.50
CA LEU A 11 5.65 3.01 5.77
C LEU A 11 5.96 2.96 4.26
N CYS A 12 5.01 2.47 3.47
CA CYS A 12 5.11 2.46 2.02
C CYS A 12 3.74 2.66 1.38
N ILE A 13 3.60 3.70 0.57
CA ILE A 13 2.43 3.91 -0.28
C ILE A 13 2.73 3.33 -1.66
N VAL A 14 1.79 2.56 -2.20
CA VAL A 14 1.90 1.94 -3.51
C VAL A 14 0.55 1.92 -4.21
N GLU A 15 0.55 2.24 -5.50
CA GLU A 15 -0.60 2.07 -6.37
C GLU A 15 -0.54 0.67 -6.99
N MET A 16 -1.58 -0.14 -6.77
CA MET A 16 -1.66 -1.52 -7.28
C MET A 16 -2.97 -1.75 -8.02
N GLY A 17 -2.94 -2.65 -9.00
CA GLY A 17 -4.15 -3.07 -9.73
C GLY A 17 -4.48 -2.26 -10.98
N GLY A 18 -3.53 -1.44 -11.46
CA GLY A 18 -3.68 -0.73 -12.73
C GLY A 18 -3.78 -1.70 -13.89
N THR A 19 -4.98 -1.82 -14.47
CA THR A 19 -5.14 -2.35 -15.83
C THR A 19 -4.78 -1.21 -16.77
N GLU A 20 -3.82 -1.39 -17.68
CA GLU A 20 -3.55 -0.39 -18.71
C GLU A 20 -4.78 -0.28 -19.61
N LYS A 21 -5.63 0.73 -19.39
CA LYS A 21 -6.63 1.12 -20.39
C LYS A 21 -5.95 2.09 -21.33
N GLN A 22 -5.75 1.64 -22.56
CA GLN A 22 -5.28 2.49 -23.65
C GLN A 22 -6.49 3.29 -24.13
N ASP A 23 -6.65 4.53 -23.65
CA ASP A 23 -7.64 5.44 -24.20
C ASP A 23 -7.23 5.85 -25.62
N GLU A 24 -8.22 6.08 -26.49
CA GLU A 24 -8.04 6.43 -27.91
C GLU A 24 -7.22 7.74 -28.13
N LEU A 25 -6.93 8.49 -27.07
CA LEU A 25 -6.10 9.71 -27.04
C LEU A 25 -4.66 9.49 -26.56
N GLY A 26 -4.23 8.26 -26.24
CA GLY A 26 -2.84 7.96 -25.88
C GLY A 26 -2.43 8.35 -24.44
N GLU A 27 -3.37 8.77 -23.60
CA GLU A 27 -3.12 8.97 -22.18
C GLU A 27 -3.14 7.62 -21.44
N ARG A 28 -2.01 7.25 -20.83
CA ARG A 28 -1.89 6.04 -20.00
C ARG A 28 -2.51 6.29 -18.63
N GLY A 29 -3.83 6.22 -18.53
CA GLY A 29 -4.51 6.24 -17.23
C GLY A 29 -4.47 4.87 -16.57
N SER A 30 -3.63 4.67 -15.55
CA SER A 30 -3.81 3.53 -14.64
C SER A 30 -4.93 3.86 -13.66
N ILE A 31 -6.00 3.06 -13.66
CA ILE A 31 -6.97 3.07 -12.56
C ILE A 31 -6.50 2.03 -11.55
N GLY A 32 -5.52 2.40 -10.73
CA GLY A 32 -5.04 1.58 -9.61
C GLY A 32 -5.70 2.00 -8.28
N PHE A 33 -5.75 1.09 -7.32
CA PHE A 33 -6.08 1.41 -5.94
C PHE A 33 -4.81 1.81 -5.20
N LEU A 34 -4.90 2.88 -4.41
CA LEU A 34 -3.80 3.33 -3.57
C LEU A 34 -3.84 2.59 -2.24
N TYR A 35 -2.72 1.97 -1.88
CA TYR A 35 -2.56 1.23 -0.63
C TYR A 35 -1.47 1.87 0.22
N LEU A 36 -1.76 2.02 1.51
CA LEU A 36 -0.78 2.32 2.54
C LEU A 36 -0.42 1.03 3.27
N ASN A 37 0.84 0.63 3.16
CA ASN A 37 1.44 -0.47 3.91
C ASN A 37 2.21 0.09 5.10
N ILE A 38 2.01 -0.52 6.27
CA ILE A 38 2.59 -0.12 7.55
C ILE A 38 3.26 -1.34 8.16
N GLY A 39 4.59 -1.29 8.27
CA GLY A 39 5.37 -2.27 9.00
C GLY A 39 5.50 -1.85 10.45
N LEU A 40 5.17 -2.74 11.39
CA LEU A 40 5.29 -2.49 12.84
C LEU A 40 6.53 -3.15 13.43
N GLN A 41 7.00 -2.62 14.56
CA GLN A 41 8.14 -3.16 15.29
C GLN A 41 7.92 -4.58 15.84
N ASN A 42 6.67 -4.95 16.11
CA ASN A 42 6.29 -6.28 16.58
C ASN A 42 6.14 -7.32 15.43
N GLY A 43 6.58 -6.99 14.22
CA GLY A 43 6.57 -7.90 13.09
C GLY A 43 5.22 -8.06 12.40
N VAL A 44 4.28 -7.17 12.70
CA VAL A 44 2.98 -7.09 12.04
C VAL A 44 3.05 -6.16 10.83
N LEU A 45 2.47 -6.59 9.71
CA LEU A 45 2.22 -5.78 8.52
C LEU A 45 0.73 -5.42 8.48
N LEU A 46 0.44 -4.14 8.34
CA LEU A 46 -0.90 -3.64 8.02
C LEU A 46 -0.91 -3.13 6.59
N ARG A 47 -2.00 -3.38 5.88
CA ARG A 47 -2.30 -2.80 4.58
C ARG A 47 -3.68 -2.20 4.65
N THR A 48 -3.79 -0.94 4.26
CA THR A 48 -5.06 -0.21 4.23
C THR A 48 -5.22 0.46 2.88
N VAL A 49 -6.46 0.55 2.39
CA VAL A 49 -6.80 1.36 1.22
C VAL A 49 -6.77 2.83 1.62
N LEU A 50 -6.11 3.65 0.80
CA LEU A 50 -6.00 5.10 0.97
C LEU A 50 -6.83 5.77 -0.12
N ASP A 51 -7.82 6.57 0.27
CA ASP A 51 -8.55 7.42 -0.66
C ASP A 51 -7.65 8.60 -1.11
N PRO A 52 -7.39 8.77 -2.41
CA PRO A 52 -6.50 9.83 -2.91
C PRO A 52 -7.10 11.24 -2.79
N VAL A 53 -8.41 11.38 -2.63
CA VAL A 53 -9.12 12.65 -2.53
C VAL A 53 -9.34 13.03 -1.07
N THR A 54 -9.89 12.13 -0.27
CA THR A 54 -10.25 12.42 1.13
C THR A 54 -9.11 12.13 2.10
N GLY A 55 -8.16 11.27 1.73
CA GLY A 55 -7.12 10.77 2.64
C GLY A 55 -7.63 9.75 3.66
N ASP A 56 -8.88 9.30 3.54
CA ASP A 56 -9.44 8.32 4.45
C ASP A 56 -8.79 6.94 4.27
N LEU A 57 -8.61 6.27 5.41
CA LEU A 57 -8.04 4.92 5.49
C LEU A 57 -9.16 3.91 5.74
N SER A 58 -9.30 2.94 4.84
CA SER A 58 -10.35 1.90 4.92
C SER A 58 -9.81 0.52 4.55
N ASP A 59 -10.60 -0.54 4.81
CA ASP A 59 -10.23 -1.95 4.55
C ASP A 59 -8.83 -2.32 5.10
N THR A 60 -8.60 -2.02 6.39
CA THR A 60 -7.34 -2.38 7.05
C THR A 60 -7.26 -3.89 7.26
N ARG A 61 -6.26 -4.51 6.64
CA ARG A 61 -5.93 -5.93 6.78
C ARG A 61 -4.58 -6.08 7.46
N THR A 62 -4.46 -7.10 8.30
CA THR A 62 -3.27 -7.33 9.12
C THR A 62 -2.69 -8.72 8.86
N ARG A 63 -1.36 -8.83 8.84
CA ARG A 63 -0.63 -10.10 8.74
C ARG A 63 0.59 -10.08 9.65
N TYR A 64 0.81 -11.16 10.41
CA TYR A 64 2.03 -11.36 11.17
C TYR A 64 3.11 -11.99 10.28
N LEU A 65 4.28 -11.36 10.17
CA LEU A 65 5.39 -11.80 9.32
C LEU A 65 6.53 -12.47 10.10
N GLY A 66 6.60 -12.25 11.42
CA GLY A 66 7.65 -12.82 12.27
C GLY A 66 7.90 -11.96 13.50
N SER A 67 8.96 -12.24 14.27
CA SER A 67 9.26 -11.52 15.51
C SER A 67 10.11 -10.26 15.34
N ARG A 68 10.54 -9.96 14.10
CA ARG A 68 11.44 -8.82 13.81
C ARG A 68 10.65 -7.63 13.26
N PRO A 69 11.12 -6.38 13.48
CA PRO A 69 10.51 -5.18 12.89
C PRO A 69 10.38 -5.28 11.37
N VAL A 70 9.20 -4.96 10.84
CA VAL A 70 8.91 -5.05 9.40
C VAL A 70 9.47 -3.83 8.67
N LYS A 71 10.28 -4.09 7.63
CA LYS A 71 10.81 -3.07 6.72
C LYS A 71 10.21 -3.23 5.34
N LEU A 72 9.63 -2.15 4.83
CA LEU A 72 9.00 -2.09 3.51
C LEU A 72 9.93 -1.44 2.50
N PHE A 73 9.97 -2.01 1.30
CA PHE A 73 10.72 -1.48 0.17
C PHE A 73 9.82 -1.52 -1.06
N ARG A 74 9.83 -0.45 -1.82
CA ARG A 74 9.09 -0.41 -3.08
C ARG A 74 9.89 -1.15 -4.14
N VAL A 75 9.24 -2.07 -4.83
CA VAL A 75 9.85 -2.81 -5.94
C VAL A 75 8.99 -2.66 -7.18
N ARG A 76 9.58 -2.89 -8.35
CA ARG A 76 8.83 -2.98 -9.61
C ARG A 76 8.84 -4.43 -10.06
N MET A 77 7.67 -4.99 -10.31
CA MET A 77 7.49 -6.32 -10.88
C MET A 77 6.72 -6.22 -12.18
N GLN A 78 7.19 -6.88 -13.23
CA GLN A 78 6.54 -6.90 -14.55
C GLN A 78 6.21 -5.50 -15.11
N GLY A 79 7.06 -4.50 -14.81
CA GLY A 79 6.87 -3.11 -15.26
C GLY A 79 5.91 -2.28 -14.40
N GLN A 80 5.27 -2.87 -13.38
CA GLN A 80 4.34 -2.18 -12.46
C GLN A 80 4.90 -2.11 -11.04
N GLU A 81 4.39 -1.19 -10.22
CA GLU A 81 4.76 -1.13 -8.80
C GLU A 81 4.14 -2.30 -8.02
N ALA A 82 4.92 -2.88 -7.11
CA ALA A 82 4.55 -4.01 -6.27
C ALA A 82 5.01 -3.82 -4.82
#